data_AF-W0ZCN0-F1
#
_entry.id   AF-W0ZCN0-F1
#
_cell.length_a   1.000
_cell.length_b   1.000
_cell.length_c   1.000
_cell.angle_alpha   90.00
_cell.angle_beta   90.00
_cell.angle_gamma   90.00
#
_symmetry.space_group_name_H-M   'P 1'
#
loop_
_entity.id
_entity.type
_entity.pdbx_description
1 polymer ?
#
loop_
_entity_poly.entity_id
_entity_poly.type
_entity_poly.pdbx_seq_one_letter_code
_entity_poly.pdbx_strand_id
1 'polypeptide(L)'
;MSRMLAFVADRALTSREAWGADLIAEFAGLARLHADGWGSAWIDADADADADADADGEVASTGGVEAFEPGDLDGAAASVARIAYLRFASKGSPALPENTQPFVREGLAFQHNGLLAPRDRALGLLEPADVAQLVGTTDSEVYFAIVRRHLRAAGPDESARLTAIAAAVNEVRAVYPDACLNAFLLDDSGLFVVHAAGRAVTPLPAFAERGFTPDLLPPGHGPDYNTLRIVRAASGAFVVATTGVDQDGWDALPIDSVARIDAAGIRSVLIEPPAAGAGIRSVSMTSPDSHETSPDAVATLVVQVAVTKLDALAVISLAVDSPVLAAGSARPRIELDGGAWAEVEIPKFGEPPPLAIDVRSPLGLDHAQLSALGLAAALERQAGWSVYPDFPVAAP
;
A
#
# COMPACT_ATOMS: atom_id res chain seq x y z
N MET A 1 2.15 -5.97 1.91
CA MET A 1 2.15 -6.30 0.48
C MET A 1 1.47 -7.65 0.36
N SER A 2 0.41 -7.70 -0.42
CA SER A 2 -0.63 -8.72 -0.39
C SER A 2 -0.38 -9.84 -1.41
N ARG A 3 -1.33 -10.75 -1.58
CA ARG A 3 -1.31 -11.78 -2.63
C ARG A 3 -2.52 -11.70 -3.53
N MET A 4 -2.29 -11.94 -4.81
CA MET A 4 -3.29 -11.79 -5.86
C MET A 4 -3.25 -12.98 -6.80
N LEU A 5 -4.42 -13.50 -7.13
CA LEU A 5 -4.62 -14.60 -8.07
C LEU A 5 -5.80 -14.25 -8.98
N ALA A 6 -5.74 -14.61 -10.25
CA ALA A 6 -6.81 -14.39 -11.20
C ALA A 6 -6.90 -15.50 -12.24
N PHE A 7 -8.09 -15.68 -12.82
CA PHE A 7 -8.23 -16.37 -14.10
C PHE A 7 -9.19 -15.62 -15.03
N VAL A 8 -9.04 -15.87 -16.32
CA VAL A 8 -10.01 -15.54 -17.37
C VAL A 8 -10.07 -16.65 -18.42
N ALA A 9 -11.26 -16.99 -18.88
CA ALA A 9 -11.53 -18.08 -19.81
C ALA A 9 -12.61 -17.69 -20.84
N ASP A 10 -12.76 -18.50 -21.87
CA ASP A 10 -13.77 -18.37 -22.93
C ASP A 10 -15.14 -18.94 -22.56
N ARG A 11 -15.23 -19.60 -21.40
CA ARG A 11 -16.42 -20.22 -20.84
C ARG A 11 -16.36 -20.16 -19.33
N ALA A 12 -17.52 -20.37 -18.70
CA ALA A 12 -17.59 -20.50 -17.25
C ALA A 12 -16.75 -21.71 -16.77
N LEU A 13 -15.89 -21.46 -15.78
CA LEU A 13 -15.08 -22.46 -15.09
C LEU A 13 -15.30 -22.32 -13.59
N THR A 14 -15.36 -23.46 -12.90
CA THR A 14 -15.13 -23.48 -11.46
C THR A 14 -13.68 -23.09 -11.15
N SER A 15 -13.42 -22.57 -9.94
CA SER A 15 -12.06 -22.28 -9.48
C SER A 15 -11.14 -23.49 -9.64
N ARG A 16 -11.63 -24.70 -9.36
CA ARG A 16 -10.86 -25.94 -9.49
C ARG A 16 -10.50 -26.28 -10.93
N GLU A 17 -11.39 -26.02 -11.90
CA GLU A 17 -11.08 -26.22 -13.33
C GLU A 17 -10.08 -25.17 -13.85
N ALA A 18 -10.17 -23.93 -13.37
CA ALA A 18 -9.31 -22.84 -13.81
C ALA A 18 -7.91 -22.90 -13.18
N TRP A 19 -7.83 -23.02 -11.85
CA TRP A 19 -6.58 -22.96 -11.08
C TRP A 19 -6.01 -24.34 -10.75
N GLY A 20 -6.84 -25.37 -10.66
CA GLY A 20 -6.42 -26.67 -10.14
C GLY A 20 -6.39 -26.71 -8.61
N ALA A 21 -6.41 -27.93 -8.07
CA ALA A 21 -6.45 -28.17 -6.62
C ALA A 21 -5.19 -27.67 -5.90
N ASP A 22 -4.02 -27.93 -6.49
CA ASP A 22 -2.73 -27.66 -5.87
C ASP A 22 -2.50 -26.14 -5.73
N LEU A 23 -2.76 -25.38 -6.80
CA LEU A 23 -2.64 -23.92 -6.78
C LEU A 23 -3.58 -23.28 -5.74
N ILE A 24 -4.82 -23.78 -5.61
CA ILE A 24 -5.76 -23.30 -4.59
C ILE A 24 -5.23 -23.57 -3.18
N ALA A 25 -4.70 -24.78 -2.94
CA ALA A 25 -4.14 -25.15 -1.64
C ALA A 25 -2.89 -24.32 -1.30
N GLU A 26 -2.02 -24.05 -2.28
CA GLU A 26 -0.84 -23.21 -2.09
C GLU A 26 -1.22 -21.75 -1.83
N PHE A 27 -2.17 -21.20 -2.58
CA PHE A 27 -2.68 -19.86 -2.36
C PHE A 27 -3.31 -19.73 -0.97
N ALA A 28 -4.09 -20.72 -0.54
CA ALA A 28 -4.61 -20.78 0.83
C ALA A 28 -3.50 -20.84 1.89
N GLY A 29 -2.40 -21.55 1.61
CA GLY A 29 -1.22 -21.59 2.47
C GLY A 29 -0.62 -20.20 2.74
N LEU A 30 -0.74 -19.27 1.78
CA LEU A 30 -0.28 -17.88 1.93
C LEU A 30 -1.11 -17.07 2.93
N ALA A 31 -2.37 -17.45 3.18
CA ALA A 31 -3.25 -16.76 4.13
C ALA A 31 -2.75 -16.85 5.58
N ARG A 32 -1.79 -17.74 5.88
CA ARG A 32 -1.11 -17.78 7.19
C ARG A 32 -0.27 -16.53 7.47
N LEU A 33 0.28 -15.90 6.42
CA LEU A 33 1.07 -14.67 6.50
C LEU A 33 0.22 -13.45 6.10
N HIS A 34 -0.54 -13.59 5.02
CA HIS A 34 -1.41 -12.58 4.43
C HIS A 34 -2.83 -12.70 5.01
N ALA A 35 -2.94 -12.46 6.32
CA ALA A 35 -4.08 -12.86 7.15
C ALA A 35 -5.02 -11.70 7.55
N ASP A 36 -4.89 -10.50 6.97
CA ASP A 36 -5.65 -9.30 7.43
C ASP A 36 -6.96 -9.09 6.66
N GLY A 37 -7.51 -10.17 6.14
CA GLY A 37 -8.71 -10.21 5.30
C GLY A 37 -8.45 -10.80 3.92
N TRP A 38 -9.53 -11.14 3.25
CA TRP A 38 -9.52 -11.75 1.93
C TRP A 38 -10.73 -11.27 1.12
N GLY A 39 -10.65 -11.45 -0.19
CA GLY A 39 -11.81 -11.22 -1.04
C GLY A 39 -11.67 -11.84 -2.41
N SER A 40 -12.79 -11.94 -3.11
CA SER A 40 -12.88 -12.38 -4.49
C SER A 40 -13.94 -11.58 -5.23
N ALA A 41 -13.70 -11.31 -6.51
CA ALA A 41 -14.69 -10.74 -7.41
C ALA A 41 -14.69 -11.52 -8.73
N TRP A 42 -15.83 -11.60 -9.40
CA TRP A 42 -15.97 -12.39 -10.62
C TRP A 42 -17.01 -11.81 -11.57
N ILE A 43 -16.94 -12.22 -12.83
CA ILE A 43 -17.96 -11.94 -13.85
C ILE A 43 -18.91 -13.13 -13.85
N ASP A 44 -20.19 -12.89 -13.55
CA ASP A 44 -21.20 -13.95 -13.57
C ASP A 44 -21.38 -14.52 -14.97
N ALA A 45 -21.45 -15.85 -15.07
CA ALA A 45 -21.63 -16.56 -16.34
C ALA A 45 -23.04 -16.39 -16.93
N ASP A 46 -24.01 -16.02 -16.08
CA ASP A 46 -25.44 -15.92 -16.39
C ASP A 46 -25.94 -14.47 -16.40
N ALA A 47 -25.04 -13.48 -16.54
CA ALA A 47 -25.46 -12.10 -16.77
C ALA A 47 -26.24 -12.05 -18.09
N ASP A 48 -27.57 -12.00 -18.00
CA ASP A 48 -28.50 -12.07 -19.13
C ASP A 48 -28.04 -11.12 -20.23
N ALA A 49 -27.69 -11.66 -21.41
CA ALA A 49 -27.40 -10.85 -22.60
C ALA A 49 -28.63 -10.04 -23.09
N ASP A 50 -29.80 -10.29 -22.50
CA ASP A 50 -31.08 -9.60 -22.71
C ASP A 50 -31.44 -8.61 -21.58
N ALA A 51 -30.60 -8.48 -20.52
CA ALA A 51 -30.76 -7.39 -19.56
C ALA A 51 -30.44 -6.06 -20.28
N ASP A 52 -31.24 -5.02 -20.02
CA ASP A 52 -31.09 -3.70 -20.65
C ASP A 52 -29.61 -3.30 -20.77
N ALA A 53 -29.18 -2.82 -21.93
CA ALA A 53 -27.80 -2.39 -22.18
C ALA A 53 -27.32 -1.21 -21.28
N ASP A 54 -28.19 -0.72 -20.40
CA ASP A 54 -27.93 0.26 -19.35
C ASP A 54 -27.68 -0.39 -17.96
N ALA A 55 -27.78 -1.71 -17.83
CA ALA A 55 -27.33 -2.46 -16.67
C ALA A 55 -25.83 -2.74 -16.83
N ASP A 56 -24.99 -1.89 -16.24
CA ASP A 56 -23.56 -2.14 -16.09
C ASP A 56 -23.35 -3.61 -15.67
N GLY A 57 -22.64 -4.40 -16.47
CA GLY A 57 -22.46 -5.84 -16.21
C GLY A 57 -21.99 -6.07 -14.78
N GLU A 58 -22.77 -6.82 -14.00
CA GLU A 58 -22.62 -6.84 -12.55
C GLU A 58 -21.39 -7.66 -12.15
N VAL A 59 -20.33 -6.98 -11.72
CA VAL A 59 -19.19 -7.65 -11.08
C VAL A 59 -19.60 -8.01 -9.65
N ALA A 60 -19.83 -9.29 -9.43
CA ALA A 60 -20.13 -9.83 -8.11
C ALA A 60 -18.86 -9.93 -7.26
N SER A 61 -19.02 -9.88 -5.93
CA SER A 61 -17.91 -10.03 -5.00
C SER A 61 -18.31 -10.63 -3.67
N THR A 62 -17.32 -11.20 -2.98
CA THR A 62 -17.42 -11.71 -1.61
C THR A 62 -16.09 -11.52 -0.90
N GLY A 63 -16.09 -11.51 0.43
CA GLY A 63 -14.89 -11.40 1.23
C GLY A 63 -15.16 -10.86 2.62
N GLY A 64 -14.10 -10.72 3.39
CA GLY A 64 -14.19 -10.25 4.76
C GLY A 64 -12.85 -10.25 5.49
N VAL A 65 -12.94 -10.01 6.79
CA VAL A 65 -11.78 -9.91 7.70
C VAL A 65 -11.49 -11.22 8.44
N GLU A 66 -12.38 -12.20 8.29
CA GLU A 66 -12.19 -13.56 8.76
C GLU A 66 -11.04 -14.28 8.03
N ALA A 67 -10.62 -15.41 8.58
CA ALA A 67 -9.60 -16.24 7.97
C ALA A 67 -10.11 -16.83 6.66
N PHE A 68 -9.28 -16.75 5.62
CA PHE A 68 -9.54 -17.39 4.33
C PHE A 68 -9.42 -18.91 4.45
N GLU A 69 -10.39 -19.64 3.89
CA GLU A 69 -10.40 -21.10 3.81
C GLU A 69 -10.40 -21.55 2.34
N PRO A 70 -9.75 -22.68 1.98
CA PRO A 70 -9.74 -23.17 0.60
C PRO A 70 -11.14 -23.35 -0.01
N GLY A 71 -12.13 -23.69 0.83
CA GLY A 71 -13.53 -23.85 0.45
C GLY A 71 -14.18 -22.57 -0.09
N ASP A 72 -13.65 -21.40 0.25
CA ASP A 72 -14.15 -20.11 -0.25
C ASP A 72 -13.94 -19.94 -1.76
N LEU A 73 -12.93 -20.61 -2.33
CA LEU A 73 -12.71 -20.67 -3.77
C LEU A 73 -13.21 -21.97 -4.39
N ASP A 74 -12.94 -23.12 -3.75
CA ASP A 74 -13.30 -24.43 -4.29
C ASP A 74 -14.82 -24.69 -4.36
N GLY A 75 -15.60 -24.05 -3.49
CA GLY A 75 -17.06 -24.13 -3.47
C GLY A 75 -17.77 -23.00 -4.23
N ALA A 76 -17.01 -22.07 -4.82
CA ALA A 76 -17.57 -20.90 -5.46
C ALA A 76 -18.24 -21.22 -6.80
N ALA A 77 -19.21 -20.40 -7.20
CA ALA A 77 -19.88 -20.51 -8.50
C ALA A 77 -18.88 -20.40 -9.67
N ALA A 78 -19.18 -21.08 -10.76
CA ALA A 78 -18.39 -20.98 -11.98
C ALA A 78 -18.50 -19.58 -12.58
N SER A 79 -17.41 -19.08 -13.14
CA SER A 79 -17.34 -17.75 -13.75
C SER A 79 -16.43 -17.76 -14.98
N VAL A 80 -16.59 -16.78 -15.87
CA VAL A 80 -15.69 -16.60 -17.02
C VAL A 80 -14.39 -15.90 -16.62
N ALA A 81 -14.42 -15.12 -15.55
CA ALA A 81 -13.24 -14.54 -14.94
C ALA A 81 -13.43 -14.40 -13.42
N ARG A 82 -12.33 -14.45 -12.67
CA ARG A 82 -12.32 -14.27 -11.22
C ARG A 82 -10.99 -13.70 -10.78
N ILE A 83 -11.03 -12.80 -9.80
CA ILE A 83 -9.88 -12.35 -9.02
C ILE A 83 -10.04 -12.79 -7.57
N ALA A 84 -8.93 -13.06 -6.90
CA ALA A 84 -8.84 -13.39 -5.48
C ALA A 84 -7.68 -12.61 -4.84
N TYR A 85 -7.86 -12.24 -3.57
CA TYR A 85 -6.97 -11.37 -2.81
C TYR A 85 -6.77 -11.91 -1.39
N LEU A 86 -5.53 -11.88 -0.91
CA LEU A 86 -5.19 -12.08 0.50
C LEU A 86 -4.45 -10.85 1.01
N ARG A 87 -5.00 -10.20 2.03
CA ARG A 87 -4.54 -8.90 2.51
C ARG A 87 -3.37 -9.04 3.47
N PHE A 88 -2.34 -8.23 3.23
CA PHE A 88 -1.30 -7.93 4.21
C PHE A 88 -1.33 -6.43 4.51
N ALA A 89 -1.95 -6.09 5.63
CA ALA A 89 -2.07 -4.73 6.12
C ALA A 89 -0.70 -4.17 6.54
N SER A 90 -0.44 -2.93 6.15
CA SER A 90 0.64 -2.14 6.74
C SER A 90 0.34 -1.87 8.22
N LYS A 91 1.40 -1.70 9.02
CA LYS A 91 1.28 -1.44 10.45
C LYS A 91 0.41 -0.20 10.70
N GLY A 92 -0.65 -0.35 11.50
CA GLY A 92 -1.62 0.71 11.80
C GLY A 92 -2.85 0.76 10.89
N SER A 93 -2.90 -0.01 9.80
CA SER A 93 -4.12 -0.10 8.97
C SER A 93 -5.13 -1.08 9.58
N PRO A 94 -6.36 -0.65 9.92
CA PRO A 94 -7.31 -1.52 10.59
C PRO A 94 -7.87 -2.57 9.62
N ALA A 95 -8.13 -3.78 10.15
CA ALA A 95 -8.85 -4.83 9.45
C ALA A 95 -10.35 -4.55 9.53
N LEU A 96 -10.84 -3.78 8.57
CA LEU A 96 -12.24 -3.41 8.43
C LEU A 96 -12.77 -3.94 7.08
N PRO A 97 -14.06 -4.30 6.98
CA PRO A 97 -14.67 -4.70 5.72
C PRO A 97 -14.43 -3.69 4.60
N GLU A 98 -14.57 -2.40 4.87
CA GLU A 98 -14.33 -1.30 3.92
C GLU A 98 -12.86 -1.15 3.46
N ASN A 99 -11.93 -1.81 4.16
CA ASN A 99 -10.50 -1.84 3.81
C ASN A 99 -10.09 -3.15 3.11
N THR A 100 -11.05 -4.04 2.86
CA THR A 100 -10.82 -5.37 2.28
C THR A 100 -11.03 -5.31 0.77
N GLN A 101 -10.08 -5.85 0.02
CA GLN A 101 -10.08 -5.88 -1.44
C GLN A 101 -10.54 -7.25 -1.94
N PRO A 102 -11.13 -7.35 -3.15
CA PRO A 102 -11.30 -6.27 -4.14
C PRO A 102 -12.33 -5.20 -3.75
N PHE A 103 -12.06 -3.94 -4.10
CA PHE A 103 -13.05 -2.86 -4.01
C PHE A 103 -13.99 -2.92 -5.21
N VAL A 104 -15.31 -2.91 -4.99
CA VAL A 104 -16.32 -2.93 -6.06
C VAL A 104 -17.10 -1.63 -6.13
N ARG A 105 -17.03 -0.93 -7.26
CA ARG A 105 -17.79 0.30 -7.56
C ARG A 105 -17.96 0.43 -9.07
N GLU A 106 -19.17 0.81 -9.53
CA GLU A 106 -19.43 1.16 -10.94
C GLU A 106 -19.08 0.04 -11.94
N GLY A 107 -19.49 -1.20 -11.64
CA GLY A 107 -19.18 -2.35 -12.50
C GLY A 107 -17.69 -2.72 -12.54
N LEU A 108 -16.86 -2.14 -11.66
CA LEU A 108 -15.43 -2.40 -11.58
C LEU A 108 -15.09 -3.06 -10.24
N ALA A 109 -14.30 -4.14 -10.27
CA ALA A 109 -13.59 -4.64 -9.09
C ALA A 109 -12.08 -4.37 -9.20
N PHE A 110 -11.46 -3.88 -8.12
CA PHE A 110 -10.05 -3.51 -8.12
C PHE A 110 -9.31 -4.03 -6.89
N GLN A 111 -8.13 -4.60 -7.11
CA GLN A 111 -7.21 -5.00 -6.06
C GLN A 111 -5.78 -4.56 -6.39
N HIS A 112 -5.03 -4.21 -5.35
CA HIS A 112 -3.71 -3.60 -5.40
C HIS A 112 -2.76 -4.29 -4.42
N ASN A 113 -1.59 -4.67 -4.91
CA ASN A 113 -0.47 -5.13 -4.12
C ASN A 113 0.62 -4.06 -4.12
N GLY A 114 0.59 -3.20 -3.12
CA GLY A 114 1.49 -2.05 -3.01
C GLY A 114 1.35 -1.32 -1.68
N LEU A 115 2.08 -0.22 -1.56
CA LEU A 115 1.94 0.75 -0.49
C LEU A 115 2.25 2.16 -1.04
N LEU A 116 1.30 3.08 -0.88
CA LEU A 116 1.45 4.51 -1.13
C LEU A 116 1.54 5.22 0.23
N ALA A 117 2.77 5.40 0.70
CA ALA A 117 3.05 6.05 1.97
C ALA A 117 3.89 7.33 1.75
N PRO A 118 3.50 8.47 2.37
CA PRO A 118 2.29 8.69 3.18
C PRO A 118 1.02 8.80 2.31
N ARG A 119 -0.16 8.46 2.86
CA ARG A 119 -1.46 8.39 2.12
C ARG A 119 -1.98 9.75 1.65
N ASP A 120 -1.73 10.79 2.43
CA ASP A 120 -2.17 12.18 2.19
C ASP A 120 -1.76 12.71 0.81
N ARG A 121 -0.59 12.31 0.31
CA ARG A 121 -0.15 12.71 -1.04
C ARG A 121 -0.97 12.09 -2.16
N ALA A 122 -1.45 10.85 -1.99
CA ALA A 122 -2.36 10.22 -2.92
C ALA A 122 -3.73 10.90 -2.87
N LEU A 123 -4.19 11.30 -1.68
CA LEU A 123 -5.42 12.10 -1.55
C LEU A 123 -5.30 13.44 -2.27
N GLY A 124 -4.11 14.05 -2.29
CA GLY A 124 -3.84 15.26 -3.05
C GLY A 124 -3.97 15.13 -4.58
N LEU A 125 -4.10 13.91 -5.12
CA LEU A 125 -4.37 13.63 -6.54
C LEU A 125 -5.87 13.56 -6.87
N LEU A 126 -6.74 13.66 -5.86
CA LEU A 126 -8.18 13.57 -5.99
C LEU A 126 -8.84 14.93 -5.80
N GLU A 127 -9.91 15.17 -6.54
CA GLU A 127 -10.79 16.30 -6.29
C GLU A 127 -11.58 16.07 -4.98
N PRO A 128 -12.03 17.13 -4.28
CA PRO A 128 -12.79 16.97 -3.04
C PRO A 128 -14.03 16.08 -3.17
N ALA A 129 -14.67 16.08 -4.34
CA ALA A 129 -15.83 15.24 -4.64
C ALA A 129 -15.48 13.74 -4.74
N ASP A 130 -14.26 13.40 -5.16
CA ASP A 130 -13.78 12.02 -5.22
C ASP A 130 -13.34 11.56 -3.82
N VAL A 131 -12.69 12.44 -3.05
CA VAL A 131 -12.33 12.17 -1.63
C VAL A 131 -13.58 11.85 -0.81
N ALA A 132 -14.67 12.59 -1.03
CA ALA A 132 -15.94 12.38 -0.33
C ALA A 132 -16.64 11.04 -0.66
N GLN A 133 -16.23 10.35 -1.73
CA GLN A 133 -16.76 9.03 -2.11
C GLN A 133 -15.95 7.87 -1.53
N LEU A 134 -14.80 8.13 -0.92
CA LEU A 134 -14.01 7.11 -0.24
C LEU A 134 -14.76 6.60 1.00
N VAL A 135 -14.76 5.29 1.20
CA VAL A 135 -15.40 4.64 2.34
C VAL A 135 -14.36 4.10 3.32
N GLY A 136 -13.29 3.51 2.80
CA GLY A 136 -12.18 2.99 3.56
C GLY A 136 -11.14 4.05 3.92
N THR A 137 -10.09 3.57 4.57
CA THR A 137 -8.96 4.38 5.04
C THR A 137 -7.65 3.99 4.36
N THR A 138 -7.69 3.05 3.41
CA THR A 138 -6.50 2.59 2.70
C THR A 138 -6.04 3.57 1.62
N ASP A 139 -4.76 3.50 1.31
CA ASP A 139 -4.14 4.07 0.11
C ASP A 139 -4.63 3.40 -1.19
N SER A 140 -4.92 2.10 -1.12
CA SER A 140 -5.34 1.30 -2.26
C SER A 140 -6.72 1.72 -2.79
N GLU A 141 -7.62 2.16 -1.90
CA GLU A 141 -8.91 2.74 -2.32
C GLU A 141 -8.72 4.10 -2.99
N VAL A 142 -7.76 4.91 -2.52
CA VAL A 142 -7.39 6.18 -3.18
C VAL A 142 -6.85 5.89 -4.58
N TYR A 143 -6.01 4.88 -4.73
CA TYR A 143 -5.52 4.45 -6.04
C TYR A 143 -6.67 4.01 -6.96
N PHE A 144 -7.63 3.24 -6.44
CA PHE A 144 -8.80 2.85 -7.21
C PHE A 144 -9.64 4.06 -7.66
N ALA A 145 -9.82 5.06 -6.80
CA ALA A 145 -10.53 6.29 -7.16
C ALA A 145 -9.82 7.05 -8.30
N ILE A 146 -8.48 7.11 -8.31
CA ILE A 146 -7.71 7.69 -9.42
C ILE A 146 -7.95 6.90 -10.71
N VAL A 147 -7.87 5.55 -10.66
CA VAL A 147 -8.15 4.70 -11.82
C VAL A 147 -9.56 4.91 -12.36
N ARG A 148 -10.57 4.98 -11.49
CA ARG A 148 -11.96 5.27 -11.86
C ARG A 148 -12.10 6.63 -12.54
N ARG A 149 -11.45 7.67 -12.02
CA ARG A 149 -11.45 9.01 -12.65
C ARG A 149 -10.93 8.97 -14.09
N HIS A 150 -9.80 8.29 -14.32
CA HIS A 150 -9.24 8.12 -15.67
C HIS A 150 -10.16 7.31 -16.58
N LEU A 151 -10.74 6.22 -16.08
CA LEU A 151 -11.65 5.38 -16.85
C LEU A 151 -12.94 6.10 -17.24
N ARG A 152 -13.52 6.93 -16.35
CA ARG A 152 -14.70 7.76 -16.68
C ARG A 152 -14.40 8.82 -17.74
N ALA A 153 -13.18 9.34 -17.77
CA ALA A 153 -12.74 10.28 -18.79
C ALA A 153 -12.44 9.58 -20.13
N ALA A 154 -12.18 8.27 -20.10
CA ALA A 154 -11.99 7.45 -21.29
C ALA A 154 -13.35 7.01 -21.86
N GLY A 155 -13.39 6.79 -23.17
CA GLY A 155 -14.54 6.14 -23.80
C GLY A 155 -14.56 4.63 -23.49
N PRO A 156 -15.63 3.92 -23.92
CA PRO A 156 -15.76 2.47 -23.70
C PRO A 156 -14.78 1.64 -24.55
N ASP A 157 -14.07 2.27 -25.50
CA ASP A 157 -13.06 1.62 -26.34
C ASP A 157 -11.94 1.00 -25.49
N GLU A 158 -11.64 -0.28 -25.75
CA GLU A 158 -10.67 -1.03 -24.95
C GLU A 158 -9.26 -0.41 -24.98
N SER A 159 -8.81 0.08 -26.14
CA SER A 159 -7.49 0.71 -26.25
C SER A 159 -7.44 2.03 -25.46
N ALA A 160 -8.53 2.80 -25.47
CA ALA A 160 -8.68 3.99 -24.63
C ALA A 160 -8.63 3.63 -23.14
N ARG A 161 -9.31 2.56 -22.73
CA ARG A 161 -9.33 2.09 -21.33
C ARG A 161 -7.96 1.59 -20.87
N LEU A 162 -7.24 0.81 -21.69
CA LEU A 162 -5.84 0.41 -21.43
C LEU A 162 -4.95 1.64 -21.20
N THR A 163 -5.06 2.63 -22.09
CA THR A 163 -4.29 3.87 -22.00
C THR A 163 -4.66 4.68 -20.75
N ALA A 164 -5.93 4.71 -20.38
CA ALA A 164 -6.43 5.42 -19.20
C ALA A 164 -5.92 4.79 -17.90
N ILE A 165 -5.90 3.46 -17.80
CA ILE A 165 -5.31 2.76 -16.66
C ILE A 165 -3.81 3.06 -16.58
N ALA A 166 -3.09 3.01 -17.71
CA ALA A 166 -1.67 3.35 -17.74
C ALA A 166 -1.42 4.81 -17.31
N ALA A 167 -2.26 5.76 -17.74
CA ALA A 167 -2.19 7.16 -17.33
C ALA A 167 -2.44 7.34 -15.82
N ALA A 168 -3.42 6.64 -15.24
CA ALA A 168 -3.64 6.61 -13.79
C ALA A 168 -2.41 6.08 -13.04
N VAL A 169 -1.78 5.02 -13.55
CA VAL A 169 -0.56 4.45 -12.94
C VAL A 169 0.60 5.45 -13.03
N ASN A 170 0.77 6.14 -14.16
CA ASN A 170 1.79 7.17 -14.35
C ASN A 170 1.59 8.35 -13.38
N GLU A 171 0.35 8.78 -13.17
CA GLU A 171 0.02 9.85 -12.22
C GLU A 171 0.41 9.47 -10.79
N VAL A 172 0.07 8.26 -10.35
CA VAL A 172 0.44 7.76 -9.02
C VAL A 172 1.96 7.59 -8.90
N ARG A 173 2.60 7.04 -9.94
CA ARG A 173 4.06 6.85 -10.00
C ARG A 173 4.83 8.16 -9.93
N ALA A 174 4.29 9.26 -10.46
CA ALA A 174 4.93 10.57 -10.37
C ALA A 174 5.08 11.04 -8.90
N VAL A 175 4.16 10.63 -8.03
CA VAL A 175 4.21 10.91 -6.59
C VAL A 175 5.00 9.83 -5.83
N TYR A 176 4.84 8.56 -6.22
CA TYR A 176 5.42 7.38 -5.57
C TYR A 176 6.31 6.56 -6.54
N PRO A 177 7.50 7.05 -6.91
CA PRO A 177 8.34 6.49 -7.96
C PRO A 177 8.92 5.10 -7.64
N ASP A 178 8.94 4.73 -6.36
CA ASP A 178 9.45 3.43 -5.89
C ASP A 178 8.34 2.45 -5.53
N ALA A 179 7.09 2.91 -5.40
CA ALA A 179 5.99 2.05 -4.98
C ALA A 179 5.75 0.93 -6.00
N CYS A 180 5.45 -0.26 -5.48
CA CYS A 180 4.80 -1.28 -6.28
C CYS A 180 3.36 -0.85 -6.52
N LEU A 181 2.94 -0.80 -7.78
CA LEU A 181 1.59 -0.42 -8.22
C LEU A 181 0.90 -1.60 -8.90
N ASN A 182 1.32 -2.84 -8.61
CA ASN A 182 0.68 -4.02 -9.16
C ASN A 182 -0.80 -4.04 -8.79
N ALA A 183 -1.66 -4.18 -9.78
CA ALA A 183 -3.10 -4.17 -9.56
C ALA A 183 -3.82 -5.05 -10.57
N PHE A 184 -4.90 -5.70 -10.14
CA PHE A 184 -5.86 -6.33 -11.02
C PHE A 184 -7.15 -5.53 -11.00
N LEU A 185 -7.70 -5.27 -12.18
CA LEU A 185 -8.99 -4.66 -12.37
C LEU A 185 -9.85 -5.63 -13.18
N LEU A 186 -11.06 -5.88 -12.72
CA LEU A 186 -12.06 -6.71 -13.39
C LEU A 186 -13.28 -5.86 -13.71
N ASP A 187 -13.82 -6.05 -14.91
CA ASP A 187 -15.10 -5.49 -15.35
C ASP A 187 -15.85 -6.49 -16.21
N ASP A 188 -17.00 -6.08 -16.73
CA ASP A 188 -17.86 -6.88 -17.63
C ASP A 188 -17.14 -7.39 -18.89
N SER A 189 -16.12 -6.68 -19.37
CA SER A 189 -15.35 -7.09 -20.54
C SER A 189 -14.30 -8.15 -20.18
N GLY A 190 -13.71 -8.10 -18.98
CA GLY A 190 -12.69 -9.05 -18.55
C GLY A 190 -11.63 -8.46 -17.61
N LEU A 191 -10.42 -9.02 -17.67
CA LEU A 191 -9.33 -8.75 -16.73
C LEU A 191 -8.29 -7.78 -17.30
N PHE A 192 -7.98 -6.73 -16.54
CA PHE A 192 -6.82 -5.86 -16.73
C PHE A 192 -5.80 -6.09 -15.62
N VAL A 193 -4.53 -6.20 -15.99
CA VAL A 193 -3.41 -6.44 -15.08
C VAL A 193 -2.37 -5.34 -15.25
N VAL A 194 -2.14 -4.59 -14.18
CA VAL A 194 -1.04 -3.65 -14.05
C VAL A 194 0.16 -4.41 -13.46
N HIS A 195 1.25 -4.51 -14.22
CA HIS A 195 2.53 -4.99 -13.71
C HIS A 195 3.49 -3.81 -13.60
N ALA A 196 3.58 -3.25 -12.40
CA ALA A 196 4.39 -2.09 -12.05
C ALA A 196 5.09 -2.40 -10.71
N ALA A 197 6.07 -3.30 -10.75
CA ALA A 197 6.73 -3.83 -9.56
C ALA A 197 7.44 -2.76 -8.70
N GLY A 198 7.77 -1.61 -9.30
CA GLY A 198 8.47 -0.52 -8.63
C GLY A 198 9.88 -0.89 -8.19
N ARG A 199 10.37 -0.21 -7.17
CA ARG A 199 11.67 -0.48 -6.52
C ARG A 199 11.52 -0.79 -5.03
N ALA A 200 10.28 -0.90 -4.54
CA ALA A 200 9.97 -1.25 -3.17
C ALA A 200 10.59 -2.61 -2.83
N VAL A 201 11.43 -2.61 -1.80
CA VAL A 201 12.04 -3.84 -1.30
C VAL A 201 10.99 -4.73 -0.64
N THR A 202 11.21 -6.03 -0.70
CA THR A 202 10.40 -7.01 0.02
C THR A 202 10.36 -6.65 1.51
N PRO A 203 9.17 -6.56 2.14
CA PRO A 203 9.02 -6.02 3.49
C PRO A 203 9.37 -7.07 4.57
N LEU A 204 10.60 -7.60 4.53
CA LEU A 204 11.10 -8.61 5.47
C LEU A 204 10.88 -8.23 6.95
N PRO A 205 11.09 -6.98 7.39
CA PRO A 205 10.81 -6.60 8.78
C PRO A 205 9.35 -6.79 9.17
N ALA A 206 8.41 -6.48 8.27
CA ALA A 206 6.99 -6.63 8.55
C ALA A 206 6.57 -8.12 8.63
N PHE A 207 7.24 -9.00 7.88
CA PHE A 207 7.04 -10.44 8.02
C PHE A 207 7.58 -10.98 9.34
N ALA A 208 8.77 -10.51 9.75
CA ALA A 208 9.39 -10.89 11.02
C ALA A 208 8.54 -10.47 12.23
N GLU A 209 7.88 -9.30 12.18
CA GLU A 209 6.91 -8.87 13.20
C GLU A 209 5.74 -9.85 13.36
N ARG A 210 5.41 -10.63 12.33
CA ARG A 210 4.39 -11.70 12.36
C ARG A 210 4.96 -13.08 12.66
N GLY A 211 6.23 -13.15 13.07
CA GLY A 211 6.91 -14.41 13.40
C GLY A 211 7.45 -15.18 12.19
N PHE A 212 7.51 -14.57 11.00
CA PHE A 212 8.08 -15.20 9.81
C PHE A 212 9.51 -14.69 9.58
N THR A 213 10.49 -15.48 10.01
CA THR A 213 11.90 -15.29 9.64
C THR A 213 12.13 -15.72 8.19
N PRO A 214 13.24 -15.29 7.54
CA PRO A 214 13.48 -15.60 6.12
C PRO A 214 13.41 -17.10 5.74
N ASP A 215 13.76 -18.00 6.65
CA ASP A 215 13.69 -19.46 6.51
C ASP A 215 12.28 -20.03 6.65
N LEU A 216 11.35 -19.28 7.25
CA LEU A 216 9.95 -19.65 7.44
C LEU A 216 9.02 -19.01 6.40
N LEU A 217 9.55 -18.11 5.55
CA LEU A 217 8.77 -17.47 4.52
C LEU A 217 8.32 -18.48 3.45
N PRO A 218 7.08 -18.38 2.96
CA PRO A 218 6.68 -19.15 1.79
C PRO A 218 7.59 -18.84 0.59
N PRO A 219 7.77 -19.78 -0.35
CA PRO A 219 8.45 -19.51 -1.61
C PRO A 219 7.96 -18.22 -2.28
N GLY A 220 8.81 -17.55 -3.06
CA GLY A 220 8.45 -16.29 -3.73
C GLY A 220 8.39 -15.05 -2.82
N HIS A 221 8.82 -15.15 -1.55
CA HIS A 221 9.02 -13.98 -0.66
C HIS A 221 10.47 -13.46 -0.69
N GLY A 222 11.11 -13.56 -1.86
CA GLY A 222 12.48 -13.14 -2.12
C GLY A 222 12.58 -11.83 -2.93
N PRO A 223 13.65 -11.62 -3.71
CA PRO A 223 13.83 -10.42 -4.53
C PRO A 223 12.81 -10.24 -5.67
N ASP A 224 12.18 -11.33 -6.10
CA ASP A 224 11.18 -11.37 -7.17
C ASP A 224 9.73 -11.18 -6.67
N TYR A 225 9.57 -10.80 -5.40
CA TYR A 225 8.30 -10.72 -4.66
C TYR A 225 7.16 -9.96 -5.35
N ASN A 226 7.50 -8.95 -6.16
CA ASN A 226 6.53 -8.12 -6.89
C ASN A 226 6.37 -8.53 -8.36
N THR A 227 6.90 -9.68 -8.76
CA THR A 227 6.72 -10.19 -10.12
C THR A 227 5.32 -10.75 -10.28
N LEU A 228 4.67 -10.41 -11.39
CA LEU A 228 3.45 -11.06 -11.83
C LEU A 228 3.77 -12.06 -12.94
N ARG A 229 3.23 -13.26 -12.81
CA ARG A 229 3.40 -14.33 -13.79
C ARG A 229 2.06 -14.78 -14.35
N ILE A 230 2.11 -15.32 -15.55
CA ILE A 230 0.95 -15.82 -16.29
C ILE A 230 1.24 -17.18 -16.90
N VAL A 231 0.21 -18.02 -16.97
CA VAL A 231 0.24 -19.27 -17.74
C VAL A 231 -1.10 -19.47 -18.44
N ARG A 232 -1.08 -20.18 -19.56
CA ARG A 232 -2.30 -20.74 -20.15
C ARG A 232 -2.48 -22.17 -19.64
N ALA A 233 -3.44 -22.35 -18.73
CA ALA A 233 -3.72 -23.65 -18.12
C ALA A 233 -4.26 -24.65 -19.14
N ALA A 234 -4.23 -25.94 -18.80
CA ALA A 234 -4.77 -27.02 -19.64
C ALA A 234 -6.28 -26.85 -19.93
N SER A 235 -7.01 -26.17 -19.04
CA SER A 235 -8.42 -25.81 -19.22
C SER A 235 -8.66 -24.74 -20.28
N GLY A 236 -7.60 -24.10 -20.79
CA GLY A 236 -7.66 -22.98 -21.74
C GLY A 236 -7.67 -21.60 -21.07
N ALA A 237 -7.87 -21.55 -19.75
CA ALA A 237 -7.85 -20.32 -18.97
C ALA A 237 -6.47 -19.68 -18.95
N PHE A 238 -6.42 -18.35 -19.03
CA PHE A 238 -5.25 -17.59 -18.59
C PHE A 238 -5.31 -17.44 -17.09
N VAL A 239 -4.24 -17.84 -16.39
CA VAL A 239 -4.10 -17.71 -14.95
C VAL A 239 -2.98 -16.72 -14.66
N VAL A 240 -3.25 -15.73 -13.82
CA VAL A 240 -2.28 -14.71 -13.42
C VAL A 240 -2.12 -14.71 -11.92
N ALA A 241 -0.89 -14.66 -11.42
CA ALA A 241 -0.65 -14.65 -9.98
C ALA A 241 0.58 -13.82 -9.60
N THR A 242 0.55 -13.30 -8.38
CA THR A 242 1.76 -12.90 -7.65
C THR A 242 2.62 -14.13 -7.34
N THR A 243 3.87 -13.92 -6.95
CA THR A 243 4.70 -15.00 -6.38
C THR A 243 4.10 -15.56 -5.08
N GLY A 244 4.52 -16.75 -4.67
CA GLY A 244 3.96 -17.42 -3.47
C GLY A 244 3.44 -18.84 -3.72
N VAL A 245 3.25 -19.18 -4.98
CA VAL A 245 2.72 -20.46 -5.47
C VAL A 245 3.72 -21.09 -6.44
N ASP A 246 3.55 -22.37 -6.78
CA ASP A 246 4.32 -23.03 -7.83
C ASP A 246 3.97 -22.39 -9.19
N GLN A 247 5.00 -21.83 -9.81
CA GLN A 247 4.92 -21.11 -11.08
C GLN A 247 5.91 -21.68 -12.09
N ASP A 248 6.32 -22.94 -11.91
CA ASP A 248 7.18 -23.63 -12.86
C ASP A 248 6.52 -23.68 -14.25
N GLY A 249 7.24 -23.16 -15.24
CA GLY A 249 6.74 -23.04 -16.61
C GLY A 249 5.82 -21.84 -16.88
N TRP A 250 5.66 -20.90 -15.93
CA TRP A 250 4.90 -19.68 -16.14
C TRP A 250 5.78 -18.55 -16.69
N ASP A 251 5.20 -17.76 -17.61
CA ASP A 251 5.85 -16.60 -18.19
C ASP A 251 5.73 -15.38 -17.26
N ALA A 252 6.77 -14.55 -17.20
CA ALA A 252 6.65 -13.26 -16.52
C ALA A 252 5.84 -12.30 -17.39
N LEU A 253 4.87 -11.59 -16.79
CA LEU A 253 4.22 -10.48 -17.48
C LEU A 253 5.25 -9.35 -17.70
N PRO A 254 5.17 -8.60 -18.82
CA PRO A 254 6.06 -7.46 -19.04
C PRO A 254 5.98 -6.46 -17.88
N ILE A 255 7.13 -6.11 -17.29
CA ILE A 255 7.19 -5.05 -16.27
C ILE A 255 6.89 -3.69 -16.90
N ASP A 256 6.33 -2.78 -16.11
CA ASP A 256 5.89 -1.46 -16.54
C ASP A 256 4.90 -1.56 -17.70
N SER A 257 3.88 -2.39 -17.53
CA SER A 257 2.81 -2.55 -18.50
C SER A 257 1.43 -2.65 -17.87
N VAL A 258 0.42 -2.29 -18.66
CA VAL A 258 -0.98 -2.64 -18.41
C VAL A 258 -1.38 -3.63 -19.50
N ALA A 259 -1.82 -4.82 -19.10
CA ALA A 259 -2.26 -5.88 -19.99
C ALA A 259 -3.77 -6.11 -19.85
N ARG A 260 -4.48 -6.17 -20.96
CA ARG A 260 -5.83 -6.69 -21.08
C ARG A 260 -5.75 -8.15 -21.48
N ILE A 261 -6.36 -9.02 -20.68
CA ILE A 261 -6.35 -10.47 -20.87
C ILE A 261 -7.77 -10.95 -21.05
N ASP A 262 -8.07 -11.51 -22.21
CA ASP A 262 -9.34 -12.15 -22.53
C ASP A 262 -9.09 -13.57 -23.09
N ALA A 263 -10.18 -14.23 -23.46
CA ALA A 263 -10.14 -15.54 -24.11
C ALA A 263 -9.33 -15.56 -25.43
N ALA A 264 -9.27 -14.43 -26.16
CA ALA A 264 -8.59 -14.31 -27.44
C ALA A 264 -7.07 -14.07 -27.28
N GLY A 265 -6.64 -13.52 -26.14
CA GLY A 265 -5.24 -13.39 -25.79
C GLY A 265 -4.93 -12.19 -24.91
N ILE A 266 -3.72 -11.65 -25.10
CA ILE A 266 -3.16 -10.59 -24.26
C ILE A 266 -2.83 -9.39 -25.15
N ARG A 267 -3.35 -8.22 -24.80
CA ARG A 267 -2.99 -6.93 -25.41
C ARG A 267 -2.43 -6.02 -24.32
N SER A 268 -1.37 -5.28 -24.60
CA SER A 268 -0.73 -4.47 -23.56
C SER A 268 -0.26 -3.10 -24.05
N VAL A 269 -0.27 -2.13 -23.15
CA VAL A 269 0.37 -0.82 -23.30
C VAL A 269 1.46 -0.65 -22.25
N LEU A 270 2.44 0.20 -22.53
CA LEU A 270 3.52 0.50 -21.60
C LEU A 270 3.12 1.57 -20.59
N ILE A 271 3.65 1.45 -19.39
CA ILE A 271 3.65 2.46 -18.35
C ILE A 271 4.97 3.23 -18.49
N GLU A 272 4.94 4.55 -18.31
CA GLU A 272 6.13 5.36 -18.47
C GLU A 272 7.11 5.10 -17.32
N PRO A 273 8.43 5.11 -17.58
CA PRO A 273 9.41 4.98 -16.52
C PRO A 273 9.28 6.17 -15.55
N PRO A 274 9.55 5.98 -14.24
CA PRO A 274 9.51 7.09 -13.29
C PRO A 274 10.51 8.18 -13.69
N ALA A 275 10.06 9.43 -13.76
CA ALA A 275 10.91 10.56 -14.12
C ALA A 275 12.07 10.72 -13.14
N ALA A 276 13.27 11.02 -13.66
CA ALA A 276 14.46 11.20 -12.85
C ALA A 276 14.30 12.41 -11.90
N GLY A 277 14.18 12.13 -10.59
CA GLY A 277 14.03 13.17 -9.56
C GLY A 277 12.58 13.52 -9.19
N ALA A 278 11.58 12.82 -9.73
CA ALA A 278 10.19 12.97 -9.31
C ALA A 278 9.87 12.13 -8.06
N GLY A 279 8.99 12.64 -7.20
CA GLY A 279 8.40 11.94 -6.05
C GLY A 279 9.33 11.66 -4.87
N ILE A 280 8.77 11.08 -3.79
CA ILE A 280 9.59 10.63 -2.65
C ILE A 280 10.26 9.32 -3.04
N ARG A 281 11.59 9.27 -2.92
CA ARG A 281 12.29 7.99 -2.93
C ARG A 281 11.99 7.29 -1.62
N SER A 282 11.47 6.06 -1.69
CA SER A 282 11.34 5.17 -0.55
C SER A 282 12.73 5.05 0.07
N VAL A 283 12.96 5.74 1.19
CA VAL A 283 14.24 5.68 1.87
C VAL A 283 14.33 4.29 2.46
N SER A 284 15.02 3.41 1.74
CA SER A 284 15.45 2.11 2.23
C SER A 284 16.10 2.33 3.58
N MET A 285 15.66 1.55 4.59
CA MET A 285 16.29 1.46 5.89
C MET A 285 17.68 0.81 5.74
N THR A 286 18.64 1.58 5.24
CA THR A 286 20.05 1.19 5.17
C THR A 286 20.82 2.21 6.00
N SER A 287 21.62 1.71 6.95
CA SER A 287 22.45 2.50 7.87
C SER A 287 23.22 3.61 7.13
N PRO A 288 23.27 4.85 7.67
CA PRO A 288 24.04 5.91 7.03
C PRO A 288 25.51 5.72 7.40
N ASP A 289 26.30 5.20 6.47
CA ASP A 289 27.70 5.61 6.38
C ASP A 289 27.77 6.94 5.62
N SER A 290 28.08 7.96 6.42
CA SER A 290 28.84 9.18 6.11
C SER A 290 28.71 9.79 4.72
N HIS A 291 27.78 10.74 4.60
CA HIS A 291 28.04 11.95 3.82
C HIS A 291 27.85 13.19 4.69
N GLU A 292 28.93 13.96 4.83
CA GLU A 292 29.03 15.23 5.53
C GLU A 292 27.96 16.22 5.04
N THR A 293 27.00 16.55 5.90
CA THR A 293 26.00 17.60 5.69
C THR A 293 26.35 18.84 6.51
N SER A 294 26.03 20.00 5.94
CA SER A 294 25.92 21.28 6.65
C SER A 294 25.17 21.09 7.98
N PRO A 295 25.53 21.77 9.08
CA PRO A 295 24.88 21.53 10.37
C PRO A 295 23.39 21.86 10.31
N ASP A 296 22.54 20.89 10.66
CA ASP A 296 21.08 21.06 10.75
C ASP A 296 20.73 22.20 11.71
N ALA A 297 19.75 23.02 11.35
CA ALA A 297 19.24 24.06 12.24
C ALA A 297 18.47 23.42 13.41
N VAL A 298 18.65 23.94 14.62
CA VAL A 298 18.09 23.36 15.85
C VAL A 298 17.28 24.41 16.60
N ALA A 299 16.08 24.03 17.06
CA ALA A 299 15.26 24.78 18.01
C ALA A 299 14.97 23.89 19.21
N THR A 300 15.27 24.36 20.43
CA THR A 300 15.19 23.54 21.65
C THR A 300 13.93 23.88 22.45
N LEU A 301 13.25 22.84 22.94
CA LEU A 301 12.17 22.93 23.93
C LEU A 301 12.67 22.41 25.27
N VAL A 302 12.30 23.09 26.34
CA VAL A 302 12.63 22.77 27.73
C VAL A 302 11.37 22.27 28.40
N VAL A 303 11.39 21.02 28.89
CA VAL A 303 10.24 20.40 29.55
C VAL A 303 10.53 20.15 31.02
N GLN A 304 9.63 20.60 31.89
CA GLN A 304 9.76 20.48 33.34
C GLN A 304 9.10 19.19 33.87
N VAL A 305 9.63 18.05 33.46
CA VAL A 305 9.10 16.72 33.83
C VAL A 305 10.22 15.79 34.29
N ALA A 306 9.92 14.94 35.28
CA ALA A 306 10.84 13.92 35.77
C ALA A 306 10.51 12.57 35.11
N VAL A 307 11.00 12.36 33.88
CA VAL A 307 10.80 11.13 33.10
C VAL A 307 12.14 10.63 32.55
N THR A 308 12.23 9.32 32.27
CA THR A 308 13.43 8.77 31.62
C THR A 308 13.46 9.12 30.13
N LYS A 309 14.60 8.94 29.45
CA LYS A 309 14.72 9.21 28.01
C LYS A 309 13.78 8.33 27.20
N LEU A 310 13.63 7.07 27.60
CA LEU A 310 12.76 6.11 26.92
C LEU A 310 11.29 6.47 27.10
N ASP A 311 10.89 6.84 28.32
CA ASP A 311 9.52 7.28 28.58
C ASP A 311 9.21 8.58 27.85
N ALA A 312 10.19 9.50 27.78
CA ALA A 312 10.02 10.75 27.05
C ALA A 312 9.82 10.51 25.56
N LEU A 313 10.63 9.64 24.95
CA LEU A 313 10.48 9.26 23.55
C LEU A 313 9.14 8.57 23.28
N ALA A 314 8.67 7.72 24.19
CA ALA A 314 7.37 7.05 24.06
C ALA A 314 6.20 8.07 24.13
N VAL A 315 6.27 9.04 25.05
CA VAL A 315 5.25 10.08 25.17
C VAL A 315 5.26 11.01 23.96
N ILE A 316 6.43 11.43 23.49
CA ILE A 316 6.54 12.28 22.29
C ILE A 316 6.01 11.53 21.07
N SER A 317 6.41 10.27 20.90
CA SER A 317 5.96 9.41 19.80
C SER A 317 4.44 9.29 19.75
N LEU A 318 3.80 9.10 20.91
CA LEU A 318 2.35 9.07 21.01
C LEU A 318 1.72 10.44 20.72
N ALA A 319 2.32 11.53 21.22
CA ALA A 319 1.78 12.88 21.07
C ALA A 319 1.73 13.37 19.61
N VAL A 320 2.64 12.89 18.76
CA VAL A 320 2.70 13.27 17.34
C VAL A 320 2.36 12.12 16.39
N ASP A 321 1.90 10.99 16.92
CA ASP A 321 1.58 9.76 16.17
C ASP A 321 2.71 9.34 15.18
N SER A 322 3.97 9.43 15.64
CA SER A 322 5.16 9.15 14.84
C SER A 322 6.10 8.21 15.60
N PRO A 323 6.64 7.16 14.95
CA PRO A 323 7.46 6.16 15.64
C PRO A 323 8.82 6.73 16.07
N VAL A 324 9.38 6.18 17.15
CA VAL A 324 10.78 6.42 17.52
C VAL A 324 11.70 5.68 16.55
N LEU A 325 12.41 6.42 15.71
CA LEU A 325 13.44 5.90 14.82
C LEU A 325 14.75 5.68 15.58
N ALA A 326 15.49 4.66 15.15
CA ALA A 326 16.77 4.26 15.75
C ALA A 326 16.69 4.06 17.28
N ALA A 327 15.58 3.47 17.75
CA ALA A 327 15.37 3.11 19.15
C ALA A 327 16.49 2.17 19.62
N GLY A 328 17.27 2.59 20.63
CA GLY A 328 18.47 1.87 21.10
C GLY A 328 19.80 2.37 20.55
N SER A 329 19.80 3.34 19.63
CA SER A 329 21.01 4.06 19.21
C SER A 329 21.37 5.19 20.19
N ALA A 330 22.53 5.82 20.01
CA ALA A 330 22.92 7.00 20.79
C ALA A 330 22.01 8.23 20.55
N ARG A 331 21.32 8.28 19.40
CA ARG A 331 20.47 9.40 18.97
C ARG A 331 19.14 8.88 18.40
N PRO A 332 18.25 8.35 19.26
CA PRO A 332 16.89 8.07 18.85
C PRO A 332 16.20 9.38 18.46
N ARG A 333 15.39 9.35 17.41
CA ARG A 333 14.70 10.52 16.89
C ARG A 333 13.25 10.22 16.52
N ILE A 334 12.41 11.24 16.52
CA ILE A 334 10.99 11.14 16.16
C ILE A 334 10.73 12.13 15.04
N GLU A 335 10.31 11.66 13.87
CA GLU A 335 10.00 12.54 12.74
C GLU A 335 8.77 13.37 13.07
N LEU A 336 8.83 14.66 12.74
CA LEU A 336 7.73 15.61 12.83
C LEU A 336 7.25 15.94 11.42
N ASP A 337 6.04 16.48 11.33
CA ASP A 337 5.49 16.98 10.07
C ASP A 337 6.44 18.00 9.41
N GLY A 338 6.54 17.96 8.09
CA GLY A 338 7.39 18.89 7.32
C GLY A 338 8.87 18.52 7.26
N GLY A 339 9.28 17.34 7.76
CA GLY A 339 10.66 16.85 7.62
C GLY A 339 11.64 17.39 8.68
N ALA A 340 11.11 17.95 9.76
CA ALA A 340 11.86 18.16 10.99
C ALA A 340 11.84 16.89 11.85
N TRP A 341 12.72 16.76 12.83
CA TRP A 341 12.68 15.66 13.79
C TRP A 341 13.06 16.11 15.20
N ALA A 342 12.53 15.42 16.20
CA ALA A 342 12.81 15.67 17.60
C ALA A 342 13.83 14.65 18.14
N GLU A 343 14.82 15.13 18.90
CA GLU A 343 15.78 14.34 19.67
C GLU A 343 15.67 14.72 21.15
N VAL A 344 15.74 13.73 22.04
CA VAL A 344 15.66 13.98 23.49
C VAL A 344 17.06 13.96 24.09
N GLU A 345 17.44 15.07 24.71
CA GLU A 345 18.66 15.19 25.52
C GLU A 345 18.31 15.22 27.02
N ILE A 346 18.93 14.33 27.79
CA ILE A 346 18.84 14.31 29.25
C ILE A 346 20.13 14.85 29.82
N PRO A 347 20.08 15.73 30.85
CA PRO A 347 21.27 16.14 31.59
C PRO A 347 22.08 14.94 32.10
N LYS A 348 23.41 15.02 32.07
CA LYS A 348 24.28 13.94 32.53
C LYS A 348 24.17 13.78 34.06
N PHE A 349 23.92 12.54 34.51
CA PHE A 349 23.90 12.01 35.89
C PHE A 349 23.81 13.01 37.06
N GLY A 350 22.63 13.09 37.69
CA GLY A 350 22.46 13.59 39.06
C GLY A 350 21.39 14.67 39.26
N GLU A 351 20.86 15.27 38.20
CA GLU A 351 19.90 16.37 38.30
C GLU A 351 18.52 15.99 37.73
N PRO A 352 17.42 16.17 38.49
CA PRO A 352 16.06 16.16 37.93
C PRO A 352 15.80 17.56 37.28
N PRO A 353 14.66 17.78 36.59
CA PRO A 353 14.49 18.57 35.35
C PRO A 353 15.22 19.94 35.25
N PRO A 354 15.47 20.43 34.01
CA PRO A 354 14.70 20.15 32.79
C PRO A 354 15.23 19.09 31.81
N LEU A 355 14.28 18.47 31.11
CA LEU A 355 14.48 17.69 29.88
C LEU A 355 14.60 18.65 28.68
N ALA A 356 15.58 18.44 27.80
CA ALA A 356 15.67 19.18 26.55
C ALA A 356 15.20 18.31 25.37
N ILE A 357 14.38 18.91 24.50
CA ILE A 357 13.96 18.32 23.24
C ILE A 357 14.47 19.21 22.12
N ASP A 358 15.43 18.72 21.36
CA ASP A 358 15.99 19.40 20.21
C ASP A 358 15.17 19.05 18.97
N VAL A 359 14.56 20.07 18.35
CA VAL A 359 13.89 19.95 17.07
C VAL A 359 14.82 20.40 15.96
N ARG A 360 15.25 19.46 15.13
CA ARG A 360 16.19 19.66 14.04
C ARG A 360 15.46 19.76 12.71
N SER A 361 15.94 20.64 11.83
CA SER A 361 15.35 20.85 10.51
C SER A 361 16.44 21.10 9.47
N PRO A 362 16.39 20.41 8.31
CA PRO A 362 17.28 20.70 7.19
C PRO A 362 16.82 21.94 6.40
N LEU A 363 15.59 22.43 6.67
CA LEU A 363 14.97 23.55 5.95
C LEU A 363 15.28 24.92 6.57
N GLY A 364 16.01 24.96 7.70
CA GLY A 364 16.43 26.19 8.38
C GLY A 364 15.77 26.42 9.74
N LEU A 365 16.20 27.49 10.42
CA LEU A 365 15.85 27.80 11.81
C LEU A 365 14.36 28.12 12.00
N ASP A 366 13.76 28.91 11.10
CA ASP A 366 12.34 29.27 11.19
C ASP A 366 11.44 28.02 11.11
N HIS A 367 11.80 27.07 10.25
CA HIS A 367 11.10 25.79 10.15
C HIS A 367 11.29 24.93 11.41
N ALA A 368 12.50 24.92 11.98
CA ALA A 368 12.76 24.24 13.25
C ALA A 368 11.91 24.82 14.40
N GLN A 369 11.84 26.16 14.50
CA GLN A 369 11.07 26.86 15.54
C GLN A 369 9.56 26.62 15.38
N LEU A 370 9.03 26.67 14.15
CA LEU A 370 7.62 26.39 13.89
C LEU A 370 7.26 24.93 14.25
N SER A 371 8.11 23.99 13.86
CA SER A 371 7.95 22.57 14.18
C SER A 371 8.03 22.32 15.69
N ALA A 372 8.93 23.01 16.38
CA ALA A 372 9.06 22.96 17.83
C ALA A 372 7.81 23.50 18.54
N LEU A 373 7.21 24.59 18.06
CA LEU A 373 5.95 25.10 18.61
C LEU A 373 4.78 24.14 18.36
N GLY A 374 4.73 23.50 17.19
CA GLY A 374 3.75 22.44 16.89
C GLY A 374 3.86 21.25 17.86
N LEU A 375 5.10 20.80 18.08
CA LEU A 375 5.40 19.73 19.04
C LEU A 375 5.05 20.13 20.48
N ALA A 376 5.42 21.34 20.92
CA ALA A 376 5.07 21.85 22.24
C ALA A 376 3.56 21.82 22.48
N ALA A 377 2.78 22.30 21.50
CA ALA A 377 1.33 22.30 21.59
C ALA A 377 0.73 20.88 21.61
N ALA A 378 1.35 19.91 20.91
CA ALA A 378 0.93 18.51 20.97
C ALA A 378 1.19 17.88 22.34
N LEU A 379 2.37 18.13 22.93
CA LEU A 379 2.75 17.63 24.24
C LEU A 379 1.91 18.23 25.37
N GLU A 380 1.61 19.54 25.30
CA GLU A 380 0.71 20.19 26.26
C GLU A 380 -0.70 19.59 26.20
N ARG A 381 -1.24 19.38 24.99
CA ARG A 381 -2.60 18.85 24.81
C ARG A 381 -2.73 17.38 25.19
N GLN A 382 -1.77 16.55 24.81
CA GLN A 382 -1.91 15.09 24.88
C GLN A 382 -1.21 14.48 26.10
N ALA A 383 -0.10 15.06 26.53
CA ALA A 383 0.68 14.56 27.67
C ALA A 383 0.51 15.43 28.94
N GLY A 384 -0.11 16.61 28.82
CA GLY A 384 -0.24 17.57 29.93
C GLY A 384 1.11 18.12 30.40
N TRP A 385 2.13 18.10 29.55
CA TRP A 385 3.47 18.56 29.89
C TRP A 385 3.57 20.08 29.79
N SER A 386 4.25 20.72 30.76
CA SER A 386 4.63 22.13 30.63
C SER A 386 5.89 22.25 29.78
N VAL A 387 5.76 22.82 28.58
CA VAL A 387 6.83 22.92 27.58
C VAL A 387 7.16 24.39 27.33
N TYR A 388 8.45 24.74 27.39
CA TYR A 388 8.92 26.10 27.19
C TYR A 388 9.91 26.16 26.02
N PRO A 389 9.67 26.95 24.97
CA PRO A 389 10.66 27.12 23.91
C PRO A 389 11.86 27.93 24.43
N ASP A 390 13.08 27.43 24.17
CA ASP A 390 14.34 28.14 24.47
C ASP A 390 14.77 29.03 23.29
N PHE A 391 13.79 29.71 22.70
CA PHE A 391 13.98 30.66 21.61
C PHE A 391 12.87 31.72 21.65
N PRO A 392 13.08 32.91 21.04
CA PRO A 392 12.09 33.97 21.06
C PRO A 392 10.80 33.53 20.36
N VAL A 393 9.68 33.63 21.05
CA VAL A 393 8.34 33.48 20.46
C VAL A 393 7.71 34.87 20.37
N ALA A 394 7.17 35.23 19.21
CA ALA A 394 6.41 36.47 19.08
C ALA A 394 5.23 36.44 20.07
N ALA A 395 5.09 37.50 20.87
CA ALA A 395 3.90 37.66 21.70
C ALA A 395 2.65 37.71 20.80
N PRO A 396 1.51 37.16 21.25
CA PRO A 396 0.27 37.14 20.47
C PRO A 396 -0.21 38.54 20.06
#